data_AF-A0A5N4ALC5-F1
#
_entry.id   AF-A0A5N4ALC5-F1
#
_cell.length_a   1.000
_cell.length_b   1.000
_cell.length_c   1.000
_cell.angle_alpha   90.00
_cell.angle_beta   90.00
_cell.angle_gamma   90.00
#
_symmetry.space_group_name_H-M   'P 1'
#
loop_
_entity.id
_entity.type
_entity.pdbx_description
1 polymer ?
#
loop_
_entity_poly.entity_id
_entity_poly.type
_entity_poly.pdbx_seq_one_letter_code
_entity_poly.pdbx_strand_id
1 'polypeptide(L)'
;MATEMQDQNENQADNPQADKNISTGDYVAVTFLCENNKKTKFFAGEVTNISDNGQEFTINFFRKQTLKGTYFTFPHVQDKQTVAKEDIVSKLCLKRVVRGRFYFSMPDYNLE
;
A
#
# COMPACT_ATOMS: atom_id res chain seq x y z
N MET A 1 44.87 35.05 0.94
CA MET A 1 43.50 35.16 0.38
C MET A 1 43.12 33.73 0.00
N ALA A 2 42.51 32.98 0.92
CA ALA A 2 41.05 32.73 0.98
C ALA A 2 40.56 32.15 -0.38
N THR A 3 40.06 30.92 -0.47
CA THR A 3 38.95 30.38 0.33
C THR A 3 38.91 28.85 0.22
N GLU A 4 38.80 28.20 1.38
CA GLU A 4 38.24 26.87 1.58
C GLU A 4 36.80 26.82 1.04
N MET A 5 36.48 25.85 0.18
CA MET A 5 35.10 25.44 -0.03
C MET A 5 35.04 23.93 0.14
N GLN A 6 34.75 23.53 1.38
CA GLN A 6 34.10 22.27 1.70
C GLN A 6 32.66 22.38 1.19
N ASP A 7 32.25 21.50 0.27
CA ASP A 7 30.83 21.27 0.02
C ASP A 7 30.42 20.03 0.84
N GLN A 8 29.52 20.29 1.78
CA GLN A 8 28.95 19.35 2.74
C GLN A 8 27.66 18.77 2.14
N ASN A 9 27.41 17.49 2.45
CA ASN A 9 26.07 16.89 2.55
C ASN A 9 25.25 16.80 1.25
N GLU A 10 24.49 15.76 0.96
CA GLU A 10 23.73 14.94 1.87
C GLU A 10 23.36 13.62 1.17
N ASN A 11 23.22 12.57 1.97
CA ASN A 11 22.69 11.29 1.57
C ASN A 11 21.35 11.45 0.85
N GLN A 12 21.27 10.99 -0.39
CA GLN A 12 20.02 10.37 -0.82
C GLN A 12 20.39 9.03 -1.43
N ALA A 13 20.41 8.03 -0.54
CA ALA A 13 20.23 6.66 -0.95
C ALA A 13 19.00 6.64 -1.87
N ASP A 14 19.26 6.44 -3.16
CA ASP A 14 18.30 5.98 -4.13
C ASP A 14 17.83 4.62 -3.60
N ASN A 15 16.84 4.68 -2.71
CA ASN A 15 16.05 3.53 -2.36
C ASN A 15 15.06 3.45 -3.53
N PRO A 16 15.10 2.42 -4.39
CA PRO A 16 14.12 2.22 -5.44
C PRO A 16 12.77 1.77 -4.85
N GLN A 17 12.35 2.33 -3.72
CA GLN A 17 10.95 2.36 -3.34
C GLN A 17 10.29 3.39 -4.24
N ALA A 18 9.95 2.90 -5.43
CA ALA A 18 9.03 3.51 -6.39
C ALA A 18 8.17 4.56 -5.70
N ASP A 19 8.34 5.81 -6.12
CA ASP A 19 7.49 6.94 -5.79
C ASP A 19 6.05 6.61 -6.25
N LYS A 20 5.38 5.76 -5.47
CA LYS A 20 3.98 5.43 -5.64
C LYS A 20 3.27 6.61 -5.05
N ASN A 21 3.03 7.60 -5.89
CA ASN A 21 2.14 8.72 -5.60
C ASN A 21 0.76 8.14 -5.28
N ILE A 22 0.54 7.82 -4.00
CA ILE A 22 -0.69 7.26 -3.47
C ILE A 22 -1.55 8.44 -3.07
N SER A 23 -2.72 8.55 -3.71
CA SER A 23 -3.69 9.61 -3.44
C SER A 23 -4.93 9.04 -2.74
N THR A 24 -5.74 9.91 -2.16
CA THR A 24 -7.07 9.51 -1.67
C THR A 24 -7.91 8.99 -2.84
N GLY A 25 -8.68 7.93 -2.59
CA GLY A 25 -9.44 7.18 -3.59
C GLY A 25 -8.64 6.09 -4.31
N ASP A 26 -7.32 6.00 -4.12
CA ASP A 26 -6.54 4.89 -4.67
C ASP A 26 -6.76 3.60 -3.89
N TYR A 27 -6.64 2.49 -4.61
CA TYR A 27 -6.61 1.16 -4.00
C TYR A 27 -5.18 0.73 -3.78
N VAL A 28 -4.88 0.15 -2.62
CA VAL A 28 -3.55 -0.31 -2.26
C VAL A 28 -3.60 -1.69 -1.62
N ALA A 29 -2.49 -2.41 -1.74
CA ALA A 29 -2.23 -3.66 -1.06
C ALA A 29 -1.34 -3.38 0.15
N VAL A 30 -1.77 -3.85 1.31
CA VAL A 30 -1.06 -3.74 2.60
C VAL A 30 -0.70 -5.14 3.06
N THR A 31 0.51 -5.34 3.57
CA THR A 31 0.83 -6.58 4.29
C THR A 31 0.66 -6.42 5.78
N PHE A 32 0.18 -7.48 6.42
CA PHE A 32 0.33 -7.61 7.87
C PHE A 32 1.17 -8.84 8.17
N LEU A 33 2.18 -8.66 9.01
CA LEU A 33 2.93 -9.75 9.61
C LEU A 33 2.04 -10.43 10.65
N CYS A 34 1.53 -11.61 10.32
CA CYS A 34 0.79 -12.41 11.28
C CYS A 34 1.79 -13.21 12.11
N GLU A 35 2.01 -12.79 13.36
CA GLU A 35 2.93 -13.38 14.33
C GLU A 35 2.77 -14.91 14.46
N ASN A 36 1.56 -15.41 14.22
CA ASN A 36 1.19 -16.81 14.44
C ASN A 36 1.43 -17.74 13.23
N ASN A 37 1.73 -17.25 12.02
CA ASN A 37 1.66 -18.11 10.81
C ASN A 37 2.84 -18.02 9.84
N LYS A 38 3.87 -17.20 10.10
CA LYS A 38 5.03 -16.96 9.18
C LYS A 38 4.65 -16.61 7.72
N LYS A 39 3.36 -16.40 7.44
CA LYS A 39 2.81 -16.12 6.12
C LYS A 39 2.32 -14.69 6.11
N THR A 40 2.94 -13.89 5.26
CA THR A 40 2.51 -12.53 4.95
C THR A 40 1.12 -12.60 4.31
N LYS A 41 0.11 -12.00 4.96
CA LYS A 41 -1.23 -11.86 4.37
C LYS A 41 -1.34 -10.49 3.75
N PHE A 42 -1.78 -10.47 2.49
CA PHE A 42 -2.07 -9.24 1.76
C PHE A 42 -3.54 -8.90 1.90
N PHE A 43 -3.82 -7.64 2.20
CA PHE A 43 -5.15 -7.09 2.22
C PHE A 43 -5.21 -5.93 1.24
N ALA A 44 -6.25 -5.91 0.42
CA ALA A 44 -6.55 -4.75 -0.39
C ALA A 44 -7.38 -3.77 0.43
N GLY A 45 -7.23 -2.48 0.17
CA GLY A 45 -8.10 -1.46 0.73
C GLY A 45 -8.08 -0.18 -0.10
N GLU A 46 -9.02 0.72 0.20
CA GLU A 46 -9.11 2.05 -0.41
C GLU A 46 -8.53 3.10 0.54
N VAL A 47 -7.67 3.97 0.03
CA VAL A 47 -7.10 5.09 0.79
C VAL A 47 -8.14 6.17 0.92
N THR A 48 -8.62 6.41 2.14
CA THR A 48 -9.65 7.42 2.41
C THR A 48 -9.08 8.73 2.91
N ASN A 49 -7.92 8.68 3.55
CA ASN A 49 -7.26 9.85 4.10
C ASN A 49 -5.75 9.64 4.11
N ILE A 50 -5.00 10.74 4.03
CA ILE A 50 -3.54 10.77 4.08
C ILE A 50 -3.22 11.88 5.08
N SER A 51 -2.42 11.57 6.10
CA SER A 51 -1.99 12.57 7.09
C SER A 51 -1.19 13.69 6.42
N ASP A 52 -1.19 14.89 7.00
CA ASP A 52 -0.46 16.06 6.48
C ASP A 52 1.04 15.81 6.28
N ASN A 53 1.63 14.90 7.09
CA ASN A 53 3.04 14.51 6.99
C ASN A 53 3.32 13.43 5.92
N GLY A 54 2.29 12.87 5.28
CA GLY A 54 2.41 11.85 4.23
C GLY A 54 2.95 10.48 4.69
N GLN A 55 3.08 10.25 6.00
CA GLN A 55 3.61 9.00 6.56
C GLN A 55 2.53 7.98 6.95
N GLU A 56 1.31 8.45 7.16
CA GLU A 56 0.20 7.64 7.64
C GLU A 56 -0.98 7.74 6.66
N PHE A 57 -1.59 6.59 6.40
CA PHE A 57 -2.68 6.44 5.43
C PHE A 57 -3.86 5.75 6.11
N THR A 58 -5.03 6.37 6.07
CA THR A 58 -6.27 5.75 6.55
C THR A 58 -6.89 4.92 5.44
N ILE A 59 -6.92 3.59 5.62
CA ILE A 59 -7.37 2.64 4.61
C ILE A 59 -8.66 1.97 5.06
N ASN A 60 -9.63 1.87 4.15
CA ASN A 60 -10.82 1.04 4.28
C ASN A 60 -10.55 -0.33 3.66
N PHE A 61 -10.37 -1.35 4.49
CA PHE A 61 -9.97 -2.67 4.04
C PHE A 61 -11.11 -3.48 3.44
N PHE A 62 -10.77 -4.35 2.48
CA PHE A 62 -11.63 -5.40 1.96
C PHE A 62 -11.36 -6.72 2.69
N ARG A 63 -12.41 -7.45 3.09
CA ARG A 63 -12.25 -8.62 3.99
C ARG A 63 -11.93 -9.94 3.30
N LYS A 64 -12.45 -10.16 2.08
CA LYS A 64 -12.53 -11.51 1.51
C LYS A 64 -11.84 -11.61 0.16
N GLN A 65 -10.61 -12.13 0.18
CA GLN A 65 -9.97 -12.68 -1.01
C GLN A 65 -10.55 -14.08 -1.27
N THR A 66 -10.99 -14.37 -2.49
CA THR A 66 -11.47 -15.71 -2.84
C THR A 66 -10.31 -16.58 -3.31
N LEU A 67 -10.24 -17.83 -2.82
CA LEU A 67 -9.21 -18.84 -3.17
C LEU A 67 -9.03 -19.08 -4.69
N LYS A 68 -10.04 -18.72 -5.50
CA LYS A 68 -10.05 -18.88 -6.96
C LYS A 68 -9.94 -17.56 -7.75
N GLY A 69 -9.69 -16.41 -7.11
CA GLY A 69 -9.80 -15.14 -7.82
C GLY A 69 -9.02 -13.96 -7.26
N THR A 70 -8.67 -13.05 -8.15
CA THR A 70 -8.02 -11.76 -7.91
C THR A 70 -8.99 -10.67 -7.46
N TYR A 71 -10.07 -11.05 -6.75
CA TYR A 71 -11.11 -10.12 -6.32
C TYR A 71 -11.31 -10.11 -4.81
N PHE A 72 -11.72 -8.94 -4.32
CA PHE A 72 -12.05 -8.68 -2.94
C PHE A 72 -13.48 -8.15 -2.81
N THR A 73 -14.04 -8.18 -1.60
CA THR A 73 -15.36 -7.59 -1.30
C THR A 73 -15.25 -6.66 -0.11
N PHE A 74 -15.97 -5.54 -0.14
CA PHE A 74 -16.08 -4.68 1.04
C PHE A 74 -16.65 -5.49 2.22
N PRO A 75 -16.12 -5.29 3.43
CA PRO A 75 -16.65 -5.91 4.62
C PRO A 75 -18.04 -5.35 4.90
N HIS A 76 -18.88 -6.15 5.55
CA HIS A 76 -20.20 -5.69 6.00
C HIS A 76 -20.05 -4.56 7.03
N VAL A 77 -19.06 -4.67 7.93
CA VAL A 77 -18.68 -3.60 8.85
C VAL A 77 -17.40 -2.97 8.32
N GLN A 78 -17.41 -1.65 8.08
CA GLN A 78 -16.22 -0.95 7.58
C GLN A 78 -15.05 -1.15 8.53
N ASP A 79 -13.97 -1.70 7.98
CA ASP A 79 -12.73 -1.98 8.70
C ASP A 79 -11.74 -0.89 8.30
N LYS A 80 -11.82 0.24 9.02
CA LYS A 80 -10.96 1.41 8.78
C LYS A 80 -9.79 1.35 9.73
N GLN A 81 -8.58 1.40 9.18
CA GLN A 81 -7.36 1.40 9.98
C GLN A 81 -6.32 2.34 9.36
N THR A 82 -5.57 3.02 10.22
CA THR A 82 -4.40 3.81 9.81
C THR A 82 -3.20 2.90 9.73
N VAL A 83 -2.51 2.93 8.59
CA VAL A 83 -1.28 2.17 8.34
C VAL A 83 -0.15 3.11 7.96
N ALA A 84 1.08 2.70 8.26
CA ALA A 84 2.24 3.44 7.84
C ALA A 84 2.52 3.21 6.35
N LYS A 85 3.23 4.16 5.72
CA LYS A 85 3.65 4.04 4.30
C LYS A 85 4.41 2.75 4.02
N GLU A 86 5.22 2.29 4.98
CA GLU A 86 6.04 1.09 4.88
C GLU A 86 5.24 -0.22 4.78
N ASP A 87 4.04 -0.26 5.37
CA ASP A 87 3.16 -1.43 5.29
C ASP A 87 2.46 -1.53 3.92
N ILE A 88 2.43 -0.42 3.17
CA ILE A 88 1.83 -0.36 1.83
C ILE A 88 2.83 -0.90 0.81
N VAL A 89 2.50 -2.06 0.27
CA VAL A 89 3.38 -2.76 -0.65
C VAL A 89 3.27 -2.20 -2.05
N SER A 90 2.04 -2.03 -2.55
CA SER A 90 1.78 -1.51 -3.89
C SER A 90 0.41 -0.89 -4.04
N LYS A 91 0.32 0.02 -5.00
CA LYS A 91 -0.94 0.47 -5.58
C LYS A 91 -1.58 -0.66 -6.41
N LEU A 92 -2.87 -0.84 -6.24
CA LEU A 92 -3.69 -1.79 -6.97
C LEU A 92 -4.50 -1.06 -8.03
N CYS A 93 -4.50 -1.60 -9.25
CA CYS A 93 -5.34 -1.08 -10.31
C CYS A 93 -6.68 -1.82 -10.31
N LEU A 94 -7.76 -1.12 -9.93
CA LEU A 94 -9.12 -1.63 -10.04
C LEU A 94 -9.47 -1.82 -11.51
N LYS A 95 -9.68 -3.07 -11.93
CA LYS A 95 -10.06 -3.41 -13.31
C LYS A 95 -11.56 -3.26 -13.52
N ARG A 96 -12.36 -3.71 -12.57
CA ARG A 96 -13.84 -3.65 -12.63
C ARG A 96 -14.47 -3.97 -11.27
N VAL A 97 -15.71 -3.53 -11.10
CA VAL A 97 -16.58 -3.91 -9.97
C VAL A 97 -17.78 -4.67 -10.50
N VAL A 98 -18.03 -5.89 -10.02
CA VAL A 98 -19.16 -6.73 -10.45
C VAL A 98 -19.87 -7.29 -9.23
N ARG A 99 -21.15 -6.92 -9.02
CA ARG A 99 -21.98 -7.42 -7.89
C ARG A 99 -21.28 -7.28 -6.53
N GLY A 100 -20.67 -6.11 -6.26
CA GLY A 100 -19.95 -5.84 -5.01
C GLY A 100 -18.58 -6.51 -4.88
N ARG A 101 -18.07 -7.10 -5.97
CA ARG A 101 -16.72 -7.70 -6.04
C ARG A 101 -15.78 -6.78 -6.81
N PHE A 102 -14.67 -6.42 -6.18
CA PHE A 102 -13.63 -5.53 -6.70
C PHE A 102 -12.51 -6.39 -7.28
N TYR A 103 -12.34 -6.33 -8.60
CA TYR A 103 -11.30 -7.08 -9.30
C TYR A 103 -10.07 -6.19 -9.48
N PHE A 104 -8.95 -6.58 -8.90
CA PHE A 104 -7.69 -5.87 -9.07
C PHE A 104 -6.75 -6.64 -9.98
N SER A 105 -5.95 -5.93 -10.76
CA SER A 105 -4.70 -6.50 -11.26
C SER A 105 -3.65 -6.32 -10.17
N MET A 106 -3.17 -7.44 -9.63
CA MET A 106 -1.98 -7.43 -8.79
C MET A 106 -0.78 -7.09 -9.69
N PRO A 107 0.15 -6.23 -9.26
CA PRO A 107 1.47 -6.20 -9.87
C PRO A 107 2.12 -7.57 -9.66
N ASP A 108 2.87 -8.06 -10.64
CA ASP A 108 3.65 -9.30 -10.54
C ASP A 108 4.60 -9.18 -9.34
N TYR A 109 4.22 -9.77 -8.21
CA TYR A 109 5.14 -10.04 -7.13
C TYR A 109 5.85 -11.33 -7.51
N ASN A 110 7.10 -11.21 -7.98
CA ASN A 110 8.03 -12.33 -7.93
C ASN A 110 8.19 -12.71 -6.46
N LEU A 111 7.41 -13.69 -6.02
CA LEU A 111 7.60 -14.38 -4.76
C LEU A 111 8.70 -15.41 -5.04
N GLU A 112 9.95 -14.94 -5.07
CA GLU A 112 11.14 -15.82 -5.06
C GLU A 112 11.22 -16.61 -3.74
#